data_AF-A0A821H4A1-F1
#
_entry.id   AF-A0A821H4A1-F1
#
_cell.length_a   1.000
_cell.length_b   1.000
_cell.length_c   1.000
_cell.angle_alpha   90.00
_cell.angle_beta   90.00
_cell.angle_gamma   90.00
#
_symmetry.space_group_name_H-M   'P 1'
#
loop_
_entity.id
_entity.type
_entity.pdbx_description
1 polymer ?
#
loop_
_entity_poly.entity_id
_entity_poly.type
_entity_poly.pdbx_seq_one_letter_code
_entity_poly.pdbx_strand_id
1 'polypeptide(L)'
;RKSSNNGYQYMDKPLKNVYVLGMPAYSSPKLDGNFLSPKYAVGLRKKIENIFSIAYYHKHDCLILSALGCGAFRNPPNHVSKLFRSVIEQYAGLFQTIIFSIIDDHNTGQKHNLRGNFKIFHDELHGLIVRPMLPFAQPNTICGPYRTSSDGSMIFDVRIFDLHPCQFGAICNEFYDSKHVQNYSHPPLCKQWCLTGTCTQMNEIVHMFSFIHRYPCRYGAQCKDINNEKHIQEYEHPFYCSNGGYCQDTSSDHEKAYRHLPMCEDSQRCLKYQEHITNHIEKFRHCIPNCEYENSCVHLHEREHYENYKHPFPFPCLITPYRCPLYQQFTMAKEKQHLSSEIRQHCLNFTHVCPLGRNCTNNDPSHLETSIHVLEDGELSNKERFRFLFDP
;
A
#
# COMPACT_ATOMS: atom_id res chain seq x y z
N ARG A 1 30.14 38.47 -2.64
CA ARG A 1 30.44 39.38 -3.77
C ARG A 1 29.15 39.61 -4.55
N LYS A 2 28.92 40.82 -5.08
CA LYS A 2 27.79 41.19 -5.96
C LYS A 2 27.92 40.45 -7.32
N SER A 3 27.00 40.67 -8.25
CA SER A 3 26.97 39.99 -9.55
C SER A 3 28.08 40.45 -10.52
N SER A 4 28.19 39.78 -11.66
CA SER A 4 29.07 40.14 -12.78
C SER A 4 28.82 41.56 -13.29
N ASN A 5 27.55 42.01 -13.31
CA ASN A 5 27.16 43.36 -13.73
C ASN A 5 27.75 44.46 -12.83
N ASN A 6 28.16 44.11 -11.61
CA ASN A 6 28.77 45.01 -10.64
C ASN A 6 30.26 44.71 -10.46
N GLY A 7 30.89 44.00 -11.41
CA GLY A 7 32.31 43.65 -11.35
C GLY A 7 32.69 42.79 -10.14
N TYR A 8 31.75 42.01 -9.61
CA TYR A 8 31.96 41.16 -8.42
C TYR A 8 32.40 41.92 -7.16
N GLN A 9 32.01 43.18 -7.01
CA GLN A 9 32.28 43.99 -5.82
C GLN A 9 31.89 43.28 -4.50
N TYR A 10 32.53 43.61 -3.39
CA TYR A 10 32.10 43.10 -2.09
C TYR A 10 30.68 43.59 -1.76
N MET A 11 29.92 42.75 -1.06
CA MET A 11 28.59 43.15 -0.57
C MET A 11 28.77 43.89 0.75
N ASP A 12 28.12 45.04 0.89
CA ASP A 12 28.18 45.84 2.11
C ASP A 12 27.56 45.09 3.31
N LYS A 13 26.56 44.23 3.03
CA LYS A 13 26.00 43.25 3.97
C LYS A 13 26.01 41.87 3.32
N PRO A 14 26.82 40.91 3.80
CA PRO A 14 26.83 39.56 3.24
C PRO A 14 25.48 38.87 3.48
N LEU A 15 25.07 38.04 2.52
CA LEU A 15 23.92 37.15 2.71
C LEU A 15 24.24 36.16 3.83
N LYS A 16 23.32 36.06 4.80
CA LYS A 16 23.35 35.06 5.87
C LYS A 16 22.26 34.02 5.60
N ASN A 17 22.37 32.83 6.19
CA ASN A 17 21.40 31.74 6.07
C ASN A 17 21.21 31.20 4.64
N VAL A 18 22.26 31.26 3.82
CA VAL A 18 22.32 30.60 2.52
C VAL A 18 23.20 29.36 2.65
N TYR A 19 22.63 28.21 2.33
CA TYR A 19 23.31 26.92 2.38
C TYR A 19 23.48 26.40 0.95
N VAL A 20 24.63 25.80 0.68
CA VAL A 20 25.00 25.35 -0.66
C VAL A 20 25.11 23.84 -0.67
N LEU A 21 24.37 23.21 -1.59
CA LEU A 21 24.43 21.77 -1.84
C LEU A 21 25.18 21.50 -3.15
N GLY A 22 26.32 20.82 -3.05
CA GLY A 22 27.11 20.40 -4.20
C GLY A 22 26.69 19.01 -4.68
N MET A 23 26.05 18.92 -5.85
CA MET A 23 25.69 17.64 -6.47
C MET A 23 26.06 17.66 -7.96
N PRO A 24 27.04 16.86 -8.42
CA PRO A 24 27.40 16.83 -9.83
C PRO A 24 26.37 16.02 -10.65
N ALA A 25 25.98 16.56 -11.80
CA ALA A 25 25.30 15.79 -12.84
C ALA A 25 26.27 14.82 -13.54
N TYR A 26 25.76 14.00 -14.45
CA TYR A 26 26.63 13.17 -15.30
C TYR A 26 27.25 14.01 -16.40
N SER A 27 28.56 13.86 -16.64
CA SER A 27 29.23 14.51 -17.76
C SER A 27 29.05 13.67 -19.02
N SER A 28 28.54 14.29 -20.08
CA SER A 28 28.34 13.69 -21.40
C SER A 28 27.67 12.31 -21.36
N PRO A 29 26.51 12.20 -20.69
CA PRO A 29 25.85 10.91 -20.50
C PRO A 29 25.44 10.28 -21.84
N LYS A 30 25.34 8.95 -21.86
CA LYS A 30 24.79 8.25 -23.03
C LYS A 30 23.32 8.65 -23.20
N LEU A 31 22.97 8.99 -24.44
CA LEU A 31 21.62 9.36 -24.83
C LEU A 31 20.96 8.22 -25.62
N ASP A 32 19.64 8.19 -25.57
CA ASP A 32 18.75 7.46 -26.46
C ASP A 32 17.85 8.49 -27.16
N GLY A 33 18.17 8.77 -28.43
CA GLY A 33 17.65 9.95 -29.13
C GLY A 33 17.98 11.24 -28.37
N ASN A 34 16.94 12.01 -28.02
CA ASN A 34 17.06 13.27 -27.27
C ASN A 34 16.90 13.11 -25.75
N PHE A 35 16.85 11.87 -25.26
CA PHE A 35 16.66 11.55 -23.85
C PHE A 35 17.93 10.91 -23.27
N LEU A 36 18.20 11.10 -21.97
CA LEU A 36 19.15 10.25 -21.24
C LEU A 36 18.76 8.77 -21.39
N SER A 37 19.75 7.90 -21.57
CA SER A 37 19.49 6.46 -21.52
C SER A 37 18.98 6.05 -20.12
N PRO A 38 18.25 4.93 -19.98
CA PRO A 38 17.57 4.57 -18.72
C PRO A 38 18.46 4.63 -17.48
N LYS A 39 19.66 4.06 -17.55
CA LYS A 39 20.67 4.11 -16.47
C LYS A 39 21.00 5.54 -16.02
N TYR A 40 21.20 6.46 -16.96
CA TYR A 40 21.55 7.85 -16.65
C TYR A 40 20.33 8.65 -16.18
N ALA A 41 19.14 8.37 -16.73
CA ALA A 41 17.90 8.99 -16.29
C ALA A 41 17.59 8.65 -14.82
N VAL A 42 17.66 7.35 -14.45
CA VAL A 42 17.49 6.87 -13.07
C VAL A 42 18.53 7.48 -12.14
N GLY A 43 19.80 7.44 -12.54
CA GLY A 43 20.88 8.00 -11.73
C GLY A 43 20.73 9.51 -11.51
N LEU A 44 20.30 10.26 -12.53
CA LEU A 44 20.14 11.70 -12.43
C LEU A 44 18.91 12.05 -11.59
N ARG A 45 17.81 11.30 -11.75
CA ARG A 45 16.63 11.43 -10.89
C ARG A 45 17.00 11.21 -9.42
N LYS A 46 17.75 10.15 -9.09
CA LYS A 46 18.28 9.90 -7.74
C LYS A 46 19.11 11.07 -7.20
N LYS A 47 19.97 11.68 -8.04
CA LYS A 47 20.74 12.87 -7.65
C LYS A 47 19.84 14.07 -7.36
N ILE A 48 18.78 14.28 -8.14
CA ILE A 48 17.79 15.34 -7.91
C ILE A 48 17.01 15.06 -6.61
N GLU A 49 16.55 13.83 -6.40
CA GLU A 49 15.88 13.44 -5.14
C GLU A 49 16.73 13.68 -3.91
N ASN A 50 18.04 13.42 -3.99
CA ASN A 50 18.98 13.67 -2.90
C ASN A 50 19.11 15.18 -2.58
N ILE A 51 19.04 16.06 -3.58
CA ILE A 51 19.04 17.52 -3.34
C ILE A 51 17.83 17.90 -2.50
N PHE A 52 16.64 17.42 -2.89
CA PHE A 52 15.40 17.71 -2.17
C PHE A 52 15.40 17.08 -0.78
N SER A 53 15.85 15.83 -0.63
CA SER A 53 15.84 15.16 0.67
C SER A 53 16.78 15.82 1.67
N ILE A 54 18.01 16.16 1.24
CA ILE A 54 18.99 16.81 2.12
C ILE A 54 18.47 18.19 2.55
N ALA A 55 17.91 18.95 1.62
CA ALA A 55 17.33 20.25 1.94
C ALA A 55 16.18 20.14 2.95
N TYR A 56 15.25 19.21 2.74
CA TYR A 56 14.14 18.97 3.65
C TYR A 56 14.60 18.48 5.03
N TYR A 57 15.56 17.55 5.08
CA TYR A 57 16.14 17.04 6.33
C TYR A 57 16.77 18.15 7.17
N HIS A 58 17.47 19.09 6.52
CA HIS A 58 18.03 20.28 7.17
C HIS A 58 17.00 21.40 7.39
N LYS A 59 15.70 21.12 7.19
CA LYS A 59 14.57 22.04 7.45
C LYS A 59 14.63 23.31 6.60
N HIS A 60 15.17 23.24 5.39
CA HIS A 60 15.02 24.31 4.42
C HIS A 60 13.63 24.26 3.80
N ASP A 61 12.99 25.42 3.72
CA ASP A 61 11.67 25.62 3.13
C ASP A 61 11.72 26.16 1.69
N CYS A 62 12.89 26.64 1.25
CA CYS A 62 13.11 27.20 -0.07
C CYS A 62 14.29 26.54 -0.80
N LEU A 63 14.12 26.27 -2.09
CA LEU A 63 15.17 25.76 -2.99
C LEU A 63 15.45 26.76 -4.11
N ILE A 64 16.74 27.06 -4.33
CA ILE A 64 17.22 27.78 -5.50
C ILE A 64 18.04 26.81 -6.34
N LEU A 65 17.51 26.44 -7.50
CA LEU A 65 18.01 25.40 -8.40
C LEU A 65 18.46 25.99 -9.74
N SER A 66 19.10 25.17 -10.56
CA SER A 66 19.58 25.52 -11.91
C SER A 66 19.23 24.41 -12.90
N ALA A 67 19.53 24.63 -14.19
CA ALA A 67 19.44 23.61 -15.23
C ALA A 67 20.57 22.57 -15.08
N LEU A 68 20.46 21.73 -14.04
CA LEU A 68 21.50 20.81 -13.57
C LEU A 68 22.10 19.99 -14.72
N GLY A 69 23.39 20.21 -15.01
CA GLY A 69 24.13 19.46 -16.03
C GLY A 69 23.78 19.78 -17.50
N CYS A 70 22.89 20.74 -17.77
CA CYS A 70 22.42 21.06 -19.13
C CYS A 70 23.37 21.99 -19.91
N GLY A 71 24.48 22.42 -19.30
CA GLY A 71 25.55 23.20 -19.94
C GLY A 71 26.70 22.30 -20.38
N ALA A 72 27.91 22.55 -19.86
CA ALA A 72 29.13 21.82 -20.19
C ALA A 72 29.04 20.29 -20.07
N PHE A 73 28.14 19.79 -19.22
CA PHE A 73 27.94 18.36 -19.00
C PHE A 73 26.99 17.71 -20.02
N ARG A 74 26.40 18.49 -20.93
CA ARG A 74 25.61 18.01 -22.09
C ARG A 74 24.44 17.08 -21.71
N ASN A 75 23.76 17.33 -20.59
CA ASN A 75 22.50 16.67 -20.29
C ASN A 75 21.37 17.33 -21.10
N PRO A 76 20.39 16.57 -21.62
CA PRO A 76 19.32 17.11 -22.44
C PRO A 76 18.30 17.89 -21.58
N PRO A 77 18.15 19.23 -21.76
CA PRO A 77 17.35 20.07 -20.86
C PRO A 77 15.87 19.69 -20.79
N ASN A 78 15.29 19.19 -21.89
CA ASN A 78 13.89 18.73 -21.90
C ASN A 78 13.69 17.52 -20.98
N HIS A 79 14.57 16.54 -21.02
CA HIS A 79 14.46 15.38 -20.12
C HIS A 79 14.77 15.80 -18.67
N VAL A 80 15.80 16.63 -18.44
CA VAL A 80 16.17 17.06 -17.08
C VAL A 80 15.05 17.86 -16.40
N SER A 81 14.40 18.79 -17.10
CA SER A 81 13.25 19.55 -16.56
C SER A 81 12.09 18.63 -16.18
N LYS A 82 11.77 17.63 -17.00
CA LYS A 82 10.75 16.61 -16.68
C LYS A 82 11.14 15.72 -15.49
N LEU A 83 12.43 15.40 -15.32
CA LEU A 83 12.91 14.70 -14.12
C LEU A 83 12.79 15.57 -12.86
N PHE A 84 13.04 16.88 -12.96
CA PHE A 84 12.76 17.80 -11.86
C PHE A 84 11.28 17.86 -11.53
N ARG A 85 10.40 17.93 -12.54
CA ARG A 85 8.95 17.91 -12.34
C ARG A 85 8.51 16.69 -11.55
N SER A 86 8.96 15.48 -11.92
CA SER A 86 8.56 14.25 -11.22
C SER A 86 9.03 14.23 -9.76
N VAL A 87 10.21 14.78 -9.46
CA VAL A 87 10.66 14.94 -8.06
C VAL A 87 9.86 16.03 -7.33
N ILE A 88 9.53 17.15 -7.97
CA ILE A 88 8.70 18.20 -7.36
C ILE A 88 7.32 17.68 -6.99
N GLU A 89 6.68 16.90 -7.87
CA GLU A 89 5.39 16.24 -7.60
C GLU A 89 5.46 15.32 -6.39
N GLN A 90 6.59 14.61 -6.21
CA GLN A 90 6.82 13.74 -5.07
C GLN A 90 7.03 14.50 -3.75
N TYR A 91 7.65 15.68 -3.79
CA TYR A 91 7.91 16.53 -2.61
C TYR A 91 6.86 17.64 -2.44
N ALA A 92 5.70 17.51 -3.09
CA ALA A 92 4.64 18.49 -3.03
C ALA A 92 4.24 18.79 -1.58
N GLY A 93 4.25 20.07 -1.22
CA GLY A 93 3.91 20.54 0.14
C GLY A 93 5.06 20.59 1.13
N LEU A 94 6.28 20.14 0.77
CA LEU A 94 7.44 20.17 1.68
C LEU A 94 8.27 21.44 1.60
N PHE A 95 8.19 22.14 0.47
CA PHE A 95 8.86 23.41 0.24
C PHE A 95 7.82 24.49 0.00
N GLN A 96 8.01 25.64 0.63
CA GLN A 96 7.20 26.84 0.37
C GLN A 96 7.50 27.41 -1.01
N THR A 97 8.75 27.31 -1.48
CA THR A 97 9.17 27.94 -2.74
C THR A 97 10.32 27.18 -3.41
N ILE A 98 10.21 26.98 -4.72
CA ILE A 98 11.27 26.38 -5.55
C ILE A 98 11.50 27.33 -6.73
N ILE A 99 12.72 27.83 -6.87
CA ILE A 99 13.10 28.81 -7.90
C ILE A 99 14.17 28.18 -8.78
N PHE A 100 13.93 28.16 -10.10
CA PHE A 100 14.97 27.82 -11.08
C PHE A 100 15.65 29.10 -11.57
N SER A 101 16.84 29.38 -11.05
CA SER A 101 17.70 30.50 -11.46
C SER A 101 18.56 30.09 -12.65
N ILE A 102 17.97 30.16 -13.85
CA ILE A 102 18.64 29.81 -15.10
C ILE A 102 19.03 31.09 -15.82
N ILE A 103 20.34 31.29 -15.99
CA ILE A 103 20.89 32.43 -16.73
C ILE A 103 21.04 32.00 -18.18
N ASP A 104 20.30 32.66 -19.07
CA ASP A 104 20.57 32.60 -20.50
C ASP A 104 21.72 33.58 -20.79
N ASP A 105 22.92 33.05 -20.97
CA ASP A 105 24.10 33.83 -21.37
C ASP A 105 24.32 33.77 -22.90
N HIS A 106 25.46 34.26 -23.36
CA HIS A 106 25.86 34.26 -24.78
C HIS A 106 25.99 32.86 -25.42
N ASN A 107 25.90 31.77 -24.64
CA ASN A 107 25.87 30.40 -25.16
C ASN A 107 24.45 29.90 -25.47
N THR A 108 23.43 30.71 -25.17
CA THR A 108 22.01 30.44 -25.44
C THR A 108 21.72 30.63 -26.94
N GLY A 109 21.00 29.69 -27.58
CA GLY A 109 20.62 29.79 -29.00
C GLY A 109 21.65 29.27 -30.00
N GLN A 110 22.77 28.70 -29.53
CA GLN A 110 23.76 28.03 -30.39
C GLN A 110 23.20 26.74 -31.03
N LYS A 111 23.83 26.20 -32.09
CA LYS A 111 23.37 24.98 -32.79
C LYS A 111 23.03 23.78 -31.88
N HIS A 112 23.68 23.69 -30.72
CA HIS A 112 23.49 22.62 -29.73
C HIS A 112 22.47 22.97 -28.62
N ASN A 113 21.96 24.21 -28.56
CA ASN A 113 20.99 24.70 -27.57
C ASN A 113 20.06 25.79 -28.17
N LEU A 114 19.41 25.47 -29.30
CA LEU A 114 18.62 26.41 -30.11
C LEU A 114 17.49 27.13 -29.36
N ARG A 115 16.92 26.50 -28.32
CA ARG A 115 15.83 27.07 -27.51
C ARG A 115 16.29 27.67 -26.17
N GLY A 116 17.56 27.53 -25.82
CA GLY A 116 18.05 27.89 -24.49
C GLY A 116 17.56 26.93 -23.40
N ASN A 117 18.20 27.01 -22.22
CA ASN A 117 17.77 26.21 -21.07
C ASN A 117 16.57 26.86 -20.37
N PHE A 118 16.54 28.19 -20.27
CA PHE A 118 15.47 28.90 -19.56
C PHE A 118 14.10 28.56 -20.12
N LYS A 119 13.90 28.73 -21.44
CA LYS A 119 12.59 28.51 -22.07
C LYS A 119 12.05 27.10 -21.82
N ILE A 120 12.91 26.08 -21.90
CA ILE A 120 12.51 24.69 -21.70
C ILE A 120 12.04 24.45 -20.26
N PHE A 121 12.80 24.91 -19.28
CA PHE A 121 12.43 24.77 -17.87
C PHE A 121 11.23 25.65 -17.51
N HIS A 122 11.13 26.84 -18.09
CA HIS A 122 10.00 27.72 -17.92
C HIS A 122 8.72 27.06 -18.44
N ASP A 123 8.71 26.61 -19.69
CA ASP A 123 7.53 25.99 -20.30
C ASP A 123 7.08 24.71 -19.56
N GLU A 124 8.02 23.99 -18.91
CA GLU A 124 7.73 22.77 -18.15
C GLU A 124 7.30 23.01 -16.69
N LEU A 125 7.91 23.99 -16.00
CA LEU A 125 7.80 24.14 -14.53
C LEU A 125 7.15 25.45 -14.08
N HIS A 126 7.09 26.47 -14.94
CA HIS A 126 6.51 27.75 -14.56
C HIS A 126 5.00 27.62 -14.32
N GLY A 127 4.53 28.11 -13.17
CA GLY A 127 3.12 28.01 -12.79
C GLY A 127 2.66 26.58 -12.47
N LEU A 128 3.57 25.61 -12.35
CA LEU A 128 3.23 24.24 -11.97
C LEU A 128 2.58 24.22 -10.58
N ILE A 129 1.34 23.72 -10.51
CA ILE A 129 0.62 23.52 -9.24
C ILE A 129 0.68 22.04 -8.90
N VAL A 130 1.38 21.71 -7.81
CA VAL A 130 1.41 20.36 -7.24
C VAL A 130 0.64 20.33 -5.92
N ARG A 131 -0.06 19.23 -5.66
CA ARG A 131 -0.82 19.05 -4.41
C ARG A 131 -0.09 18.07 -3.50
N PRO A 132 0.03 18.33 -2.18
CA PRO A 132 0.58 17.38 -1.22
C PRO A 132 -0.13 16.04 -1.32
N MET A 133 0.60 14.95 -1.07
CA MET A 133 -0.06 13.65 -0.92
C MET A 133 -1.01 13.71 0.28
N LEU A 134 -2.27 13.30 0.09
CA LEU A 134 -3.11 12.97 1.24
C LEU A 134 -2.53 11.70 1.84
N PRO A 135 -2.49 11.55 3.19
CA PRO A 135 -2.13 10.30 3.82
C PRO A 135 -2.99 9.19 3.23
N PHE A 136 -2.35 8.21 2.60
CA PHE A 136 -3.05 7.06 2.07
C PHE A 136 -2.96 5.95 3.10
N ALA A 137 -4.04 5.75 3.84
CA ALA A 137 -4.28 4.48 4.51
C ALA A 137 -4.72 3.47 3.43
N GLN A 138 -3.77 2.95 2.64
CA GLN A 138 -3.97 1.66 1.99
C GLN A 138 -3.14 0.61 2.73
N PRO A 139 -3.75 -0.49 3.20
CA PRO A 139 -2.98 -1.63 3.65
C PRO A 139 -2.11 -2.14 2.50
N ASN A 140 -0.81 -2.27 2.75
CA ASN A 140 0.09 -3.18 2.03
C ASN A 140 0.61 -2.79 0.64
N THR A 141 0.90 -1.52 0.40
CA THR A 141 1.77 -1.14 -0.73
C THR A 141 2.98 -0.33 -0.26
N ILE A 142 4.20 -0.77 -0.62
CA ILE A 142 5.46 -0.11 -0.26
C ILE A 142 6.21 0.23 -1.55
N CYS A 143 6.19 1.50 -1.93
CA CYS A 143 6.96 2.04 -3.06
C CYS A 143 7.66 3.33 -2.60
N GLY A 144 8.76 3.75 -3.25
CA GLY A 144 9.46 4.94 -2.77
C GLY A 144 10.66 5.49 -3.53
N PRO A 145 11.21 6.62 -3.05
CA PRO A 145 12.32 7.34 -3.69
C PRO A 145 13.59 6.52 -3.68
N TYR A 146 14.48 6.83 -4.62
CA TYR A 146 15.81 6.26 -4.71
C TYR A 146 16.82 6.93 -3.78
N ARG A 147 16.47 7.16 -2.51
CA ARG A 147 17.37 7.85 -1.56
C ARG A 147 17.75 6.94 -0.39
N THR A 148 18.80 7.34 0.33
CA THR A 148 19.34 6.62 1.48
C THR A 148 18.71 7.16 2.76
N SER A 149 18.24 6.28 3.64
CA SER A 149 17.92 6.66 5.00
C SER A 149 18.24 5.52 5.95
N SER A 150 19.32 5.69 6.69
CA SER A 150 19.80 4.69 7.65
C SER A 150 18.95 4.59 8.92
N ASP A 151 17.98 5.49 9.13
CA ASP A 151 17.17 5.56 10.34
C ASP A 151 15.71 5.10 10.15
N GLY A 152 15.35 4.63 8.95
CA GLY A 152 13.98 4.17 8.64
C GLY A 152 12.95 5.29 8.50
N SER A 153 13.38 6.56 8.40
CA SER A 153 12.46 7.69 8.22
C SER A 153 11.59 7.54 6.97
N MET A 154 10.30 7.82 7.16
CA MET A 154 9.30 7.89 6.09
C MET A 154 9.03 9.35 5.74
N ILE A 155 8.80 9.62 4.45
CA ILE A 155 8.23 10.90 4.01
C ILE A 155 6.92 10.56 3.31
N PHE A 156 5.79 11.04 3.85
CA PHE A 156 4.44 10.76 3.33
C PHE A 156 4.13 9.27 3.11
N ASP A 157 4.44 8.41 4.08
CA ASP A 157 4.24 6.95 3.98
C ASP A 157 5.07 6.23 2.90
N VAL A 158 6.01 6.97 2.29
CA VAL A 158 6.90 6.46 1.26
C VAL A 158 8.20 5.98 1.92
N ARG A 159 8.44 4.66 1.92
CA ARG A 159 9.66 4.05 2.48
C ARG A 159 10.87 4.41 1.62
N ILE A 160 11.95 4.80 2.29
CA ILE A 160 13.23 5.11 1.66
C ILE A 160 14.02 3.80 1.52
N PHE A 161 14.56 3.51 0.32
CA PHE A 161 15.26 2.26 0.05
C PHE A 161 16.78 2.46 -0.12
N ASP A 162 17.57 1.71 0.65
CA ASP A 162 19.04 1.76 0.57
C ASP A 162 19.63 1.01 -0.64
N LEU A 163 18.81 0.22 -1.35
CA LEU A 163 19.22 -0.58 -2.51
C LEU A 163 19.61 0.29 -3.72
N HIS A 164 20.49 -0.25 -4.57
CA HIS A 164 20.84 0.39 -5.84
C HIS A 164 19.59 0.56 -6.71
N PRO A 165 19.42 1.71 -7.40
CA PRO A 165 18.22 1.92 -8.19
C PRO A 165 18.22 1.02 -9.44
N CYS A 166 17.09 0.35 -9.69
CA CYS A 166 16.87 -0.42 -10.91
C CYS A 166 17.02 0.49 -12.14
N GLN A 167 17.89 0.10 -13.08
CA GLN A 167 18.16 0.89 -14.28
C GLN A 167 16.95 1.06 -15.20
N PHE A 168 15.93 0.20 -15.05
CA PHE A 168 14.71 0.22 -15.84
C PHE A 168 13.58 1.03 -15.20
N GLY A 169 13.78 1.60 -14.01
CA GLY A 169 12.76 2.48 -13.42
C GLY A 169 11.39 1.81 -13.26
N ALA A 170 10.33 2.53 -13.61
CA ALA A 170 8.95 2.07 -13.52
C ALA A 170 8.57 1.04 -14.61
N ILE A 171 9.38 0.91 -15.67
CA ILE A 171 9.15 -0.03 -16.78
C ILE A 171 9.93 -1.34 -16.61
N CYS A 172 10.46 -1.61 -15.42
CA CYS A 172 11.08 -2.90 -15.13
C CYS A 172 10.07 -4.05 -15.31
N ASN A 173 10.51 -5.21 -15.80
CA ASN A 173 9.64 -6.38 -15.91
C ASN A 173 9.88 -7.40 -14.78
N GLU A 174 10.85 -7.13 -13.90
CA GLU A 174 11.36 -8.05 -12.86
C GLU A 174 10.88 -7.67 -11.45
N PHE A 175 9.84 -6.86 -11.33
CA PHE A 175 9.29 -6.43 -10.03
C PHE A 175 8.80 -7.56 -9.12
N TYR A 176 8.67 -8.79 -9.62
CA TYR A 176 8.27 -9.96 -8.85
C TYR A 176 9.36 -11.02 -8.77
N ASP A 177 10.52 -10.78 -9.40
CA ASP A 177 11.68 -11.62 -9.16
C ASP A 177 12.23 -11.28 -7.78
N SER A 178 12.13 -12.26 -6.87
CA SER A 178 12.52 -12.09 -5.46
C SER A 178 13.99 -11.73 -5.29
N LYS A 179 14.88 -12.21 -6.17
CA LYS A 179 16.31 -11.89 -6.14
C LYS A 179 16.55 -10.47 -6.64
N HIS A 180 15.83 -10.03 -7.67
CA HIS A 180 15.94 -8.69 -8.23
C HIS A 180 15.50 -7.63 -7.22
N VAL A 181 14.30 -7.77 -6.65
CA VAL A 181 13.74 -6.77 -5.72
C VAL A 181 14.49 -6.69 -4.39
N GLN A 182 15.24 -7.73 -4.02
CA GLN A 182 16.15 -7.71 -2.87
C GLN A 182 17.44 -6.91 -3.14
N ASN A 183 17.81 -6.74 -4.42
CA ASN A 183 19.06 -6.07 -4.81
C ASN A 183 18.83 -4.67 -5.40
N TYR A 184 17.62 -4.37 -5.88
CA TYR A 184 17.31 -3.12 -6.56
C TYR A 184 16.06 -2.42 -6.03
N SER A 185 16.17 -1.10 -5.87
CA SER A 185 15.03 -0.21 -5.58
C SER A 185 14.30 0.20 -6.87
N HIS A 186 13.03 0.55 -6.73
CA HIS A 186 12.16 0.98 -7.84
C HIS A 186 11.48 2.32 -7.51
N PRO A 187 10.98 3.08 -8.52
CA PRO A 187 10.35 4.38 -8.26
C PRO A 187 9.05 4.26 -7.45
N PRO A 188 8.51 5.39 -6.94
CA PRO A 188 7.21 5.40 -6.28
C PRO A 188 6.05 5.13 -7.24
N LEU A 189 4.86 4.85 -6.69
CA LEU A 189 3.62 4.76 -7.45
C LEU A 189 3.15 6.14 -7.95
N CYS A 190 2.41 6.14 -9.06
CA CYS A 190 1.71 7.33 -9.52
C CYS A 190 0.55 7.66 -8.58
N LYS A 191 0.59 8.85 -8.00
CA LYS A 191 -0.44 9.33 -7.07
C LYS A 191 -1.84 9.37 -7.69
N GLN A 192 -1.96 9.96 -8.89
CA GLN A 192 -3.26 10.11 -9.56
C GLN A 192 -3.87 8.74 -9.85
N TRP A 193 -3.01 7.80 -10.26
CA TRP A 193 -3.38 6.42 -10.51
C TRP A 193 -3.88 5.72 -9.26
N CYS A 194 -3.13 5.77 -8.16
CA CYS A 194 -3.56 5.16 -6.90
C CYS A 194 -4.86 5.75 -6.35
N LEU A 195 -5.11 7.06 -6.56
CA LEU A 195 -6.33 7.74 -6.08
C LEU A 195 -7.56 7.43 -6.92
N THR A 196 -7.39 7.36 -8.24
CA THR A 196 -8.52 7.46 -9.17
C THR A 196 -8.64 6.27 -10.11
N GLY A 197 -7.64 5.37 -10.12
CA GLY A 197 -7.50 4.34 -11.15
C GLY A 197 -7.17 4.89 -12.54
N THR A 198 -6.88 6.19 -12.66
CA THR A 198 -6.58 6.85 -13.94
C THR A 198 -5.39 7.81 -13.82
N CYS A 199 -4.70 8.08 -14.92
CA CYS A 199 -3.66 9.10 -14.97
C CYS A 199 -3.75 9.89 -16.28
N THR A 200 -3.61 11.21 -16.21
CA THR A 200 -3.63 12.08 -17.41
C THR A 200 -2.28 12.12 -18.13
N GLN A 201 -1.23 11.59 -17.51
CA GLN A 201 0.15 11.60 -18.02
C GLN A 201 0.58 10.24 -18.60
N MET A 202 -0.37 9.38 -18.99
CA MET A 202 -0.07 8.04 -19.54
C MET A 202 0.76 8.07 -20.83
N ASN A 203 0.72 9.18 -21.58
CA ASN A 203 1.50 9.37 -22.81
C ASN A 203 2.83 10.11 -22.56
N GLU A 204 3.10 10.57 -21.34
CA GLU A 204 4.34 11.26 -21.00
C GLU A 204 5.41 10.26 -20.60
N ILE A 205 6.39 10.05 -21.49
CA ILE A 205 7.43 9.02 -21.36
C ILE A 205 8.19 9.13 -20.04
N VAL A 206 8.55 10.35 -19.63
CA VAL A 206 9.31 10.58 -18.39
C VAL A 206 8.46 10.28 -17.15
N HIS A 207 7.17 10.60 -17.20
CA HIS A 207 6.21 10.27 -16.13
C HIS A 207 6.04 8.75 -16.01
N MET A 208 5.77 8.07 -17.12
CA MET A 208 5.63 6.61 -17.17
C MET A 208 6.91 5.87 -16.80
N PHE A 209 8.07 6.52 -16.91
CA PHE A 209 9.35 5.99 -16.43
C PHE A 209 9.59 6.27 -14.94
N SER A 210 9.07 7.39 -14.42
CA SER A 210 9.32 7.86 -13.05
C SER A 210 8.31 7.35 -12.03
N PHE A 211 7.15 6.86 -12.47
CA PHE A 211 6.07 6.42 -11.59
C PHE A 211 5.43 5.12 -12.05
N ILE A 212 5.20 4.22 -11.08
CA ILE A 212 4.57 2.92 -11.33
C ILE A 212 3.04 3.10 -11.44
N HIS A 213 2.44 2.48 -12.46
CA HIS A 213 0.99 2.49 -12.74
C HIS A 213 0.48 1.05 -12.81
N ARG A 214 0.31 0.41 -11.66
CA ARG A 214 -0.21 -0.97 -11.57
C ARG A 214 -1.60 -0.97 -11.00
N TYR A 215 -2.46 -1.81 -11.53
CA TYR A 215 -3.83 -1.92 -11.03
C TYR A 215 -3.85 -2.82 -9.80
N PRO A 216 -4.55 -2.48 -8.70
CA PRO A 216 -4.82 -3.49 -7.69
C PRO A 216 -5.57 -4.65 -8.35
N CYS A 217 -5.10 -5.88 -8.14
CA CYS A 217 -5.78 -7.05 -8.63
C CYS A 217 -7.21 -7.07 -8.07
N ARG A 218 -8.21 -7.23 -8.94
CA ARG A 218 -9.63 -7.36 -8.55
C ARG A 218 -9.89 -8.51 -7.57
N TYR A 219 -9.00 -9.51 -7.54
CA TYR A 219 -9.07 -10.67 -6.65
C TYR A 219 -8.20 -10.52 -5.39
N GLY A 220 -7.40 -9.44 -5.30
CA GLY A 220 -6.60 -9.09 -4.13
C GLY A 220 -5.75 -10.24 -3.60
N ALA A 221 -5.87 -10.53 -2.29
CA ALA A 221 -5.17 -11.62 -1.63
C ALA A 221 -5.56 -13.03 -2.13
N GLN A 222 -6.71 -13.17 -2.78
CA GLN A 222 -7.25 -14.45 -3.25
C GLN A 222 -6.97 -14.71 -4.74
N CYS A 223 -6.09 -13.92 -5.36
CA CYS A 223 -5.79 -14.05 -6.78
C CYS A 223 -5.14 -15.41 -7.10
N LYS A 224 -5.77 -16.17 -8.02
CA LYS A 224 -5.26 -17.46 -8.50
C LYS A 224 -4.21 -17.31 -9.62
N ASP A 225 -4.19 -16.18 -10.30
CA ASP A 225 -3.27 -15.90 -11.42
C ASP A 225 -1.90 -15.37 -10.97
N ILE A 226 -1.55 -15.59 -9.70
CA ILE A 226 -0.34 -15.01 -9.11
C ILE A 226 0.97 -15.62 -9.65
N ASN A 227 0.87 -16.80 -10.25
CA ASN A 227 1.98 -17.46 -10.94
C ASN A 227 2.05 -17.07 -12.43
N ASN A 228 1.10 -16.27 -12.93
CA ASN A 228 1.10 -15.81 -14.30
C ASN A 228 1.93 -14.52 -14.41
N GLU A 229 3.08 -14.61 -15.09
CA GLU A 229 4.03 -13.51 -15.25
C GLU A 229 3.39 -12.25 -15.85
N LYS A 230 2.48 -12.39 -16.82
CA LYS A 230 1.80 -11.23 -17.43
C LYS A 230 0.85 -10.57 -16.44
N HIS A 231 0.08 -11.37 -15.70
CA HIS A 231 -0.87 -10.88 -14.71
C HIS A 231 -0.18 -10.09 -13.61
N ILE A 232 0.88 -10.65 -13.01
CA ILE A 232 1.58 -9.94 -11.94
C ILE A 232 2.23 -8.65 -12.45
N GLN A 233 2.76 -8.61 -13.69
CA GLN A 233 3.30 -7.38 -14.28
C GLN A 233 2.26 -6.25 -14.39
N GLU A 234 1.00 -6.59 -14.64
CA GLU A 234 -0.10 -5.63 -14.78
C GLU A 234 -0.78 -5.27 -13.45
N TYR A 235 -0.84 -6.22 -12.50
CA TYR A 235 -1.64 -6.11 -11.28
C TYR A 235 -0.83 -6.23 -9.99
N GLU A 236 -1.07 -5.32 -9.06
CA GLU A 236 -0.58 -5.37 -7.68
C GLU A 236 -1.39 -6.30 -6.80
N HIS A 237 -0.71 -6.97 -5.88
CA HIS A 237 -1.29 -7.90 -4.92
C HIS A 237 -0.80 -7.54 -3.51
N PRO A 238 -1.60 -7.77 -2.47
CA PRO A 238 -1.15 -7.52 -1.11
C PRO A 238 0.06 -8.37 -0.73
N PHE A 239 0.84 -7.98 0.27
CA PHE A 239 1.98 -8.80 0.73
C PHE A 239 1.51 -10.08 1.42
N TYR A 240 2.39 -11.09 1.48
CA TYR A 240 2.19 -12.22 2.37
C TYR A 240 2.17 -11.75 3.83
N CYS A 241 1.29 -12.34 4.63
CA CYS A 241 1.24 -12.11 6.07
C CYS A 241 2.60 -12.39 6.70
N SER A 242 3.11 -11.46 7.51
CA SER A 242 4.42 -11.58 8.17
C SER A 242 4.50 -12.77 9.12
N ASN A 243 3.37 -13.25 9.62
CA ASN A 243 3.29 -14.42 10.50
C ASN A 243 3.39 -15.76 9.73
N GLY A 244 3.34 -15.74 8.39
CA GLY A 244 3.52 -16.92 7.54
C GLY A 244 2.68 -18.11 7.99
N GLY A 245 3.34 -19.25 8.23
CA GLY A 245 2.67 -20.48 8.67
C GLY A 245 2.02 -20.41 10.05
N TYR A 246 2.46 -19.47 10.90
CA TYR A 246 1.95 -19.25 12.26
C TYR A 246 0.70 -18.36 12.31
N CYS A 247 0.25 -17.80 11.19
CA CYS A 247 -0.87 -16.86 11.19
C CYS A 247 -2.20 -17.55 11.57
N GLN A 248 -2.81 -17.13 12.68
CA GLN A 248 -4.11 -17.62 13.18
C GLN A 248 -5.28 -16.67 12.88
N ASP A 249 -5.02 -15.49 12.32
CA ASP A 249 -6.04 -14.45 12.11
C ASP A 249 -6.87 -14.72 10.85
N THR A 250 -8.09 -15.21 11.04
CA THR A 250 -9.05 -15.54 9.97
C THR A 250 -10.12 -14.45 9.78
N SER A 251 -9.89 -13.23 10.29
CA SER A 251 -10.84 -12.13 10.13
C SER A 251 -10.94 -11.68 8.68
N SER A 252 -12.14 -11.25 8.25
CA SER A 252 -12.37 -10.82 6.86
C SER A 252 -11.44 -9.67 6.44
N ASP A 253 -11.17 -8.74 7.35
CA ASP A 253 -10.29 -7.61 7.07
C ASP A 253 -8.83 -8.06 6.90
N HIS A 254 -8.37 -9.00 7.74
CA HIS A 254 -7.03 -9.56 7.62
C HIS A 254 -6.83 -10.36 6.32
N GLU A 255 -7.78 -11.24 5.99
CA GLU A 255 -7.75 -12.07 4.78
C GLU A 255 -7.83 -11.25 3.48
N LYS A 256 -8.48 -10.07 3.52
CA LYS A 256 -8.47 -9.13 2.38
C LYS A 256 -7.16 -8.37 2.29
N ALA A 257 -6.59 -8.02 3.45
CA ALA A 257 -5.38 -7.22 3.52
C ALA A 257 -4.13 -8.02 3.16
N TYR A 258 -4.02 -9.30 3.53
CA TYR A 258 -2.77 -10.07 3.36
C TYR A 258 -3.00 -11.36 2.58
N ARG A 259 -1.98 -11.77 1.82
CA ARG A 259 -1.91 -13.13 1.25
C ARG A 259 -1.43 -14.11 2.31
N HIS A 260 -1.88 -15.36 2.21
CA HIS A 260 -1.46 -16.44 3.11
C HIS A 260 -0.93 -17.64 2.35
N LEU A 261 -0.14 -18.45 3.03
CA LEU A 261 0.26 -19.76 2.55
C LEU A 261 -0.97 -20.67 2.43
N PRO A 262 -0.94 -21.68 1.55
CA PRO A 262 -1.97 -22.71 1.51
C PRO A 262 -2.21 -23.31 2.89
N MET A 263 -3.46 -23.60 3.20
CA MET A 263 -3.83 -24.25 4.46
C MET A 263 -3.25 -25.67 4.51
N CYS A 264 -2.69 -26.04 5.67
CA CYS A 264 -2.33 -27.42 5.96
C CYS A 264 -3.60 -28.26 6.15
N GLU A 265 -3.64 -29.46 5.56
CA GLU A 265 -4.77 -30.40 5.71
C GLU A 265 -5.03 -30.73 7.19
N ASP A 266 -3.98 -30.92 7.98
CA ASP A 266 -4.08 -31.23 9.41
C ASP A 266 -4.28 -30.00 10.30
N SER A 267 -4.29 -28.79 9.73
CA SER A 267 -4.48 -27.52 10.45
C SER A 267 -3.63 -27.43 11.74
N GLN A 268 -4.20 -27.10 12.90
CA GLN A 268 -3.46 -27.02 14.17
C GLN A 268 -3.01 -28.38 14.74
N ARG A 269 -3.59 -29.49 14.25
CA ARG A 269 -3.23 -30.85 14.68
C ARG A 269 -2.00 -31.40 13.95
N CYS A 270 -1.46 -30.65 13.00
CA CYS A 270 -0.31 -31.06 12.22
C CYS A 270 0.92 -31.32 13.12
N LEU A 271 1.39 -32.57 13.15
CA LEU A 271 2.59 -32.95 13.92
C LEU A 271 3.83 -32.15 13.50
N LYS A 272 4.02 -31.93 12.19
CA LYS A 272 5.16 -31.14 11.66
C LYS A 272 5.13 -29.68 12.12
N TYR A 273 3.95 -29.13 12.36
CA TYR A 273 3.80 -27.80 12.94
C TYR A 273 4.14 -27.80 14.43
N GLN A 274 3.65 -28.80 15.17
CA GLN A 274 3.94 -28.97 16.60
C GLN A 274 5.44 -29.24 16.87
N GLU A 275 6.11 -29.93 15.95
CA GLU A 275 7.55 -30.20 15.98
C GLU A 275 8.41 -29.05 15.41
N HIS A 276 7.78 -27.93 15.01
CA HIS A 276 8.46 -26.75 14.47
C HIS A 276 9.36 -27.03 13.24
N ILE A 277 8.93 -27.91 12.34
CA ILE A 277 9.69 -28.26 11.13
C ILE A 277 9.68 -27.09 10.12
N THR A 278 10.79 -26.35 10.04
CA THR A 278 10.93 -25.12 9.23
C THR A 278 10.45 -25.26 7.79
N ASN A 279 10.94 -26.27 7.07
CA ASN A 279 10.61 -26.50 5.65
C ASN A 279 9.11 -26.73 5.40
N HIS A 280 8.36 -27.18 6.43
CA HIS A 280 6.92 -27.37 6.34
C HIS A 280 6.17 -26.08 6.65
N ILE A 281 6.57 -25.37 7.71
CA ILE A 281 5.93 -24.13 8.17
C ILE A 281 6.10 -22.99 7.17
N GLU A 282 7.19 -22.99 6.40
CA GLU A 282 7.39 -22.03 5.29
C GLU A 282 6.44 -22.28 4.10
N LYS A 283 5.80 -23.45 4.02
CA LYS A 283 4.95 -23.84 2.89
C LYS A 283 3.47 -23.84 3.22
N PHE A 284 3.09 -23.99 4.48
CA PHE A 284 1.70 -24.15 4.89
C PHE A 284 1.36 -23.28 6.08
N ARG A 285 0.10 -22.81 6.10
CA ARG A 285 -0.53 -22.13 7.23
C ARG A 285 -1.32 -23.10 8.09
N HIS A 286 -1.23 -22.94 9.41
CA HIS A 286 -1.83 -23.84 10.39
C HIS A 286 -2.84 -23.13 11.29
N CYS A 287 -3.93 -22.62 10.71
CA CYS A 287 -5.02 -22.03 11.49
C CYS A 287 -6.26 -22.93 11.55
N ILE A 288 -7.12 -22.69 12.53
CA ILE A 288 -8.44 -23.32 12.57
C ILE A 288 -9.30 -22.64 11.49
N PRO A 289 -9.82 -23.38 10.50
CA PRO A 289 -10.67 -22.81 9.47
C PRO A 289 -11.99 -22.30 10.08
N ASN A 290 -12.58 -21.27 9.49
CA ASN A 290 -13.93 -20.85 9.87
C ASN A 290 -14.94 -21.94 9.45
N CYS A 291 -15.96 -22.18 10.27
CA CYS A 291 -17.06 -23.08 9.91
C CYS A 291 -17.79 -22.54 8.67
N GLU A 292 -18.03 -23.39 7.65
CA GLU A 292 -18.74 -23.01 6.42
C GLU A 292 -20.18 -22.55 6.66
N TYR A 293 -20.78 -23.03 7.74
CA TYR A 293 -22.15 -22.73 8.14
C TYR A 293 -22.25 -21.52 9.10
N GLU A 294 -21.13 -20.98 9.56
CA GLU A 294 -21.06 -19.83 10.49
C GLU A 294 -22.05 -19.96 11.67
N ASN A 295 -23.02 -19.05 11.79
CA ASN A 295 -24.04 -19.03 12.83
C ASN A 295 -25.12 -20.12 12.72
N SER A 296 -25.11 -20.92 11.66
CA SER A 296 -26.14 -21.92 11.33
C SER A 296 -25.57 -23.35 11.27
N CYS A 297 -24.47 -23.60 11.97
CA CYS A 297 -23.79 -24.90 11.93
C CYS A 297 -24.67 -26.06 12.38
N VAL A 298 -25.03 -26.95 11.44
CA VAL A 298 -25.82 -28.16 11.74
C VAL A 298 -25.04 -29.19 12.57
N HIS A 299 -23.71 -29.14 12.51
CA HIS A 299 -22.79 -30.03 13.23
C HIS A 299 -22.35 -29.46 14.59
N LEU A 300 -23.06 -28.47 15.14
CA LEU A 300 -22.65 -27.77 16.36
C LEU A 300 -22.48 -28.69 17.58
N HIS A 301 -23.16 -29.84 17.62
CA HIS A 301 -23.04 -30.84 18.69
C HIS A 301 -21.96 -31.91 18.43
N GLU A 302 -21.41 -31.95 17.22
CA GLU A 302 -20.32 -32.87 16.90
C GLU A 302 -19.03 -32.28 17.46
N ARG A 303 -18.58 -32.83 18.59
CA ARG A 303 -17.38 -32.35 19.29
C ARG A 303 -16.18 -32.25 18.36
N GLU A 304 -16.00 -33.22 17.49
CA GLU A 304 -14.91 -33.21 16.51
C GLU A 304 -15.03 -32.05 15.51
N HIS A 305 -16.23 -31.75 15.00
CA HIS A 305 -16.44 -30.58 14.15
C HIS A 305 -16.17 -29.29 14.91
N TYR A 306 -16.76 -29.12 16.09
CA TYR A 306 -16.60 -27.90 16.87
C TYR A 306 -15.13 -27.63 17.23
N GLU A 307 -14.36 -28.66 17.59
CA GLU A 307 -12.94 -28.51 17.92
C GLU A 307 -12.07 -28.23 16.68
N ASN A 308 -12.54 -28.56 15.47
CA ASN A 308 -11.79 -28.40 14.22
C ASN A 308 -12.16 -27.14 13.42
N TYR A 309 -13.26 -26.46 13.75
CA TYR A 309 -13.73 -25.27 13.04
C TYR A 309 -13.98 -24.12 14.01
N LYS A 310 -13.72 -22.90 13.55
CA LYS A 310 -13.99 -21.68 14.31
C LYS A 310 -15.42 -21.23 14.04
N HIS A 311 -16.20 -21.10 15.10
CA HIS A 311 -17.56 -20.59 15.05
C HIS A 311 -17.63 -19.14 15.55
N PRO A 312 -18.58 -18.34 15.05
CA PRO A 312 -18.89 -17.01 15.58
C PRO A 312 -19.56 -17.02 16.97
N PHE A 313 -19.91 -18.20 17.49
CA PHE A 313 -20.64 -18.37 18.75
C PHE A 313 -19.88 -19.29 19.74
N PRO A 314 -20.14 -19.20 21.05
CA PRO A 314 -19.61 -20.11 22.07
C PRO A 314 -20.11 -21.56 21.96
N PHE A 315 -19.45 -22.49 22.66
CA PHE A 315 -19.81 -23.91 22.63
C PHE A 315 -21.28 -24.10 23.01
N PRO A 316 -22.05 -24.96 22.33
CA PRO A 316 -23.47 -25.10 22.62
C PRO A 316 -23.71 -25.71 24.00
N CYS A 317 -24.78 -25.27 24.64
CA CYS A 317 -25.22 -25.86 25.90
C CYS A 317 -25.56 -27.35 25.70
N LEU A 318 -25.19 -28.21 26.65
CA LEU A 318 -25.40 -29.66 26.58
C LEU A 318 -26.88 -30.08 26.41
N ILE A 319 -27.80 -29.20 26.76
CA ILE A 319 -29.24 -29.44 26.65
C ILE A 319 -29.88 -28.68 25.48
N THR A 320 -29.12 -27.91 24.70
CA THR A 320 -29.51 -27.44 23.36
C THR A 320 -29.58 -28.65 22.42
N PRO A 321 -30.52 -28.76 21.45
CA PRO A 321 -31.57 -27.79 21.07
C PRO A 321 -32.83 -27.85 21.94
N TYR A 322 -32.85 -28.66 22.99
CA TYR A 322 -33.97 -28.76 23.91
C TYR A 322 -34.06 -27.52 24.83
N ARG A 323 -35.14 -27.44 25.61
CA ARG A 323 -35.40 -26.30 26.49
C ARG A 323 -34.40 -26.26 27.64
N CYS A 324 -33.40 -25.39 27.53
CA CYS A 324 -32.55 -25.02 28.64
C CYS A 324 -33.33 -24.13 29.63
N PRO A 325 -33.54 -24.55 30.90
CA PRO A 325 -34.31 -23.76 31.87
C PRO A 325 -33.68 -22.40 32.19
N LEU A 326 -32.34 -22.34 32.23
CA LEU A 326 -31.59 -21.11 32.47
C LEU A 326 -31.76 -20.12 31.32
N TYR A 327 -31.69 -20.62 30.08
CA TYR A 327 -31.88 -19.80 28.89
C TYR A 327 -33.34 -19.35 28.70
N GLN A 328 -34.31 -20.18 29.09
CA GLN A 328 -35.72 -19.78 29.11
C GLN A 328 -35.96 -18.62 30.10
N GLN A 329 -35.38 -18.70 31.30
CA GLN A 329 -35.44 -17.58 32.26
C GLN A 329 -34.75 -16.34 31.73
N PHE A 330 -33.60 -16.52 31.06
CA PHE A 330 -32.84 -15.42 30.45
C PHE A 330 -33.59 -14.68 29.34
N THR A 331 -34.26 -15.43 28.46
CA THR A 331 -35.04 -14.87 27.34
C THR A 331 -36.37 -14.24 27.77
N MET A 332 -36.98 -14.71 28.87
CA MET A 332 -38.23 -14.15 29.41
C MET A 332 -38.01 -12.92 30.32
N ALA A 333 -36.77 -12.64 30.74
CA ALA A 333 -36.47 -11.53 31.63
C ALA A 333 -36.53 -10.18 30.89
N LYS A 334 -37.33 -9.24 31.41
CA LYS A 334 -37.37 -7.85 30.90
C LYS A 334 -36.06 -7.10 31.12
N GLU A 335 -35.38 -7.39 32.23
CA GLU A 335 -34.14 -6.73 32.63
C GLU A 335 -33.09 -7.78 33.01
N LYS A 336 -32.23 -8.12 32.04
CA LYS A 336 -31.19 -9.16 32.18
C LYS A 336 -30.24 -8.92 33.36
N GLN A 337 -30.03 -7.67 33.76
CA GLN A 337 -29.20 -7.27 34.89
C GLN A 337 -29.66 -7.81 36.26
N HIS A 338 -30.95 -8.10 36.40
CA HIS A 338 -31.56 -8.61 37.65
C HIS A 338 -31.55 -10.13 37.76
N LEU A 339 -31.07 -10.85 36.74
CA LEU A 339 -30.87 -12.29 36.79
C LEU A 339 -29.67 -12.66 37.68
N SER A 340 -29.70 -13.87 38.24
CA SER A 340 -28.57 -14.39 39.01
C SER A 340 -27.29 -14.42 38.16
N SER A 341 -26.13 -14.32 38.81
CA SER A 341 -24.83 -14.46 38.13
C SER A 341 -24.72 -15.78 37.38
N GLU A 342 -25.26 -16.86 37.95
CA GLU A 342 -25.27 -18.20 37.36
C GLU A 342 -26.03 -18.24 36.02
N ILE A 343 -27.24 -17.68 35.95
CA ILE A 343 -28.04 -17.65 34.71
C ILE A 343 -27.32 -16.83 33.63
N ARG A 344 -26.82 -15.65 33.99
CA ARG A 344 -26.12 -14.77 33.05
C ARG A 344 -24.84 -15.43 32.53
N GLN A 345 -24.04 -16.02 33.41
CA GLN A 345 -22.78 -16.64 33.01
C GLN A 345 -23.00 -17.88 32.16
N HIS A 346 -24.01 -18.69 32.46
CA HIS A 346 -24.41 -19.80 31.61
C HIS A 346 -24.78 -19.35 30.20
N CYS A 347 -25.65 -18.34 30.08
CA CYS A 347 -26.14 -17.89 28.76
C CYS A 347 -25.10 -17.11 27.95
N LEU A 348 -24.07 -16.54 28.60
CA LEU A 348 -22.95 -15.89 27.92
C LEU A 348 -21.85 -16.88 27.51
N ASN A 349 -21.66 -17.95 28.28
CA ASN A 349 -20.63 -18.95 28.00
C ASN A 349 -21.08 -20.04 27.03
N PHE A 350 -22.39 -20.26 26.90
CA PHE A 350 -22.96 -21.30 26.06
C PHE A 350 -23.99 -20.76 25.10
N THR A 351 -23.99 -21.30 23.90
CA THR A 351 -24.99 -20.96 22.88
C THR A 351 -26.22 -21.85 22.98
N HIS A 352 -27.38 -21.27 22.68
CA HIS A 352 -28.68 -21.95 22.68
C HIS A 352 -29.39 -21.84 21.34
N VAL A 353 -30.13 -22.87 20.95
CA VAL A 353 -31.05 -22.75 19.82
C VAL A 353 -32.25 -21.94 20.26
N CYS A 354 -32.59 -20.91 19.49
CA CYS A 354 -33.73 -20.05 19.78
C CYS A 354 -35.03 -20.88 19.72
N PRO A 355 -35.87 -20.88 20.78
CA PRO A 355 -37.14 -21.63 20.80
C PRO A 355 -38.13 -21.18 19.74
N LEU A 356 -38.00 -19.93 19.27
CA LEU A 356 -38.83 -19.37 18.20
C LEU A 356 -38.30 -19.72 16.80
N GLY A 357 -37.07 -20.26 16.70
CA GLY A 357 -36.41 -20.60 15.45
C GLY A 357 -36.51 -19.46 14.43
N ARG A 358 -36.86 -19.78 13.18
CA ARG A 358 -37.05 -18.80 12.10
C ARG A 358 -38.12 -17.72 12.37
N ASN A 359 -39.02 -17.93 13.34
CA ASN A 359 -40.06 -16.96 13.70
C ASN A 359 -39.58 -15.96 14.76
N CYS A 360 -38.31 -16.02 15.17
CA CYS A 360 -37.74 -15.06 16.10
C CYS A 360 -37.63 -13.68 15.46
N THR A 361 -38.21 -12.67 16.09
CA THR A 361 -38.11 -11.25 15.69
C THR A 361 -37.21 -10.44 16.64
N ASN A 362 -36.45 -11.12 17.50
CA ASN A 362 -35.63 -10.48 18.52
C ASN A 362 -34.28 -10.03 17.93
N ASN A 363 -34.10 -8.71 17.80
CA ASN A 363 -32.88 -8.10 17.28
C ASN A 363 -31.93 -7.57 18.37
N ASP A 364 -32.15 -7.96 19.64
CA ASP A 364 -31.25 -7.57 20.73
C ASP A 364 -29.83 -8.14 20.50
N PRO A 365 -28.75 -7.32 20.56
CA PRO A 365 -27.39 -7.78 20.28
C PRO A 365 -26.97 -8.98 21.10
N SER A 366 -27.32 -9.00 22.40
CA SER A 366 -26.96 -10.13 23.26
C SER A 366 -27.78 -11.39 22.95
N HIS A 367 -28.97 -11.27 22.34
CA HIS A 367 -29.68 -12.42 21.78
C HIS A 367 -28.95 -12.96 20.55
N LEU A 368 -28.54 -12.10 19.63
CA LEU A 368 -27.82 -12.49 18.42
C LEU A 368 -26.45 -13.15 18.72
N GLU A 369 -25.78 -12.74 19.80
CA GLU A 369 -24.51 -13.35 20.25
C GLU A 369 -24.66 -14.70 20.95
N THR A 370 -25.83 -15.00 21.52
CA THR A 370 -26.04 -16.19 22.38
C THR A 370 -27.01 -17.20 21.79
N SER A 371 -27.59 -16.92 20.62
CA SER A 371 -28.72 -17.69 20.07
C SER A 371 -28.52 -18.09 18.62
N ILE A 372 -28.68 -19.38 18.33
CA ILE A 372 -28.65 -19.96 16.98
C ILE A 372 -30.08 -20.13 16.45
N HIS A 373 -30.28 -19.80 15.18
CA HIS A 373 -31.53 -20.00 14.46
C HIS A 373 -31.35 -21.10 13.41
N VAL A 374 -31.69 -22.34 13.75
CA VAL A 374 -31.54 -23.50 12.84
C VAL A 374 -32.59 -23.42 11.72
N LEU A 375 -32.15 -23.55 10.47
CA LEU A 375 -32.97 -23.63 9.26
C LEU A 375 -33.15 -25.12 8.88
N GLU A 376 -34.31 -25.54 8.38
CA GLU A 376 -34.56 -26.94 7.98
C GLU A 376 -33.70 -27.36 6.76
N ASP A 377 -33.24 -28.61 6.76
CA ASP A 377 -32.45 -29.24 5.70
C ASP A 377 -33.19 -29.20 4.35
N GLY A 378 -32.76 -28.30 3.46
CA GLY A 378 -33.34 -28.17 2.11
C GLY A 378 -32.90 -26.94 1.32
N GLU A 379 -32.39 -25.90 1.97
CA GLU A 379 -31.95 -24.66 1.29
C GLU A 379 -30.46 -24.38 1.50
N LEU A 380 -29.62 -25.30 1.04
CA LEU A 380 -28.23 -24.97 0.73
C LEU A 380 -28.19 -24.22 -0.62
N SER A 381 -28.35 -22.90 -0.63
CA SER A 381 -27.72 -22.11 -1.69
C SER A 381 -27.47 -20.65 -1.29
N ASN A 382 -26.19 -20.30 -1.37
CA ASN A 382 -25.63 -19.01 -1.73
C ASN A 382 -26.07 -17.77 -0.93
N LYS A 383 -25.17 -17.38 -0.02
CA LYS A 383 -24.73 -16.01 0.27
C LYS A 383 -25.55 -14.91 -0.44
N GLU A 384 -26.44 -14.33 0.36
CA GLU A 384 -26.91 -12.94 0.38
C GLU A 384 -27.45 -12.34 -0.93
N ARG A 385 -28.68 -11.79 -0.88
CA ARG A 385 -28.95 -10.35 -1.07
C ARG A 385 -30.45 -10.08 -1.09
N PHE A 386 -30.84 -9.05 -0.33
CA PHE A 386 -32.13 -8.39 -0.41
C PHE A 386 -32.61 -8.22 -1.87
N ARG A 387 -33.86 -8.63 -2.15
CA ARG A 387 -34.63 -8.11 -3.28
C ARG A 387 -36.10 -8.07 -2.91
N PHE A 388 -36.59 -6.87 -2.59
CA PHE A 388 -38.02 -6.58 -2.53
C PHE A 388 -38.57 -6.55 -3.95
N LEU A 389 -39.53 -7.42 -4.26
CA LEU A 389 -40.42 -7.27 -5.41
C LEU A 389 -41.82 -7.76 -5.00
N PHE A 390 -42.78 -6.84 -5.05
CA PHE A 390 -44.22 -7.12 -4.92
C PHE A 390 -44.82 -7.43 -6.30
N ASP A 391 -46.01 -8.04 -6.27
CA ASP A 391 -47.15 -7.95 -7.23
C ASP A 391 -47.50 -9.26 -7.99
N PRO A 392 -48.80 -9.60 -8.18
CA PRO A 392 -49.96 -9.53 -7.29
C PRO A 392 -50.33 -10.88 -6.63
#